data_AF-A0A419R1D2-F1
#
_entry.id   AF-A0A419R1D2-F1
#
_cell.length_a   1.000
_cell.length_b   1.000
_cell.length_c   1.000
_cell.angle_alpha   90.00
_cell.angle_beta   90.00
_cell.angle_gamma   90.00
#
_symmetry.space_group_name_H-M   'P 1'
#
loop_
_entity.id
_entity.type
_entity.pdbx_description
1 polymer ?
#
loop_
_entity_poly.entity_id
_entity_poly.type
_entity_poly.pdbx_seq_one_letter_code
_entity_poly.pdbx_strand_id
1 'polypeptide(L)'
;MTRKAILACMFAGVSLVATPAMAGEIYGGIYAHAVDTPFTLDTQESGTDIQAGYRLDPVGGPLRLQPYVFGSVNSDGGTDFIGAGISRKFSLGPVYVRPGVGLVVHNAPSTRVNPDTGYRTDLGSRVLFEPEIAVGTQIAPRLTVEASWVHISNARLFDSQQNPGIDMIGVRANLHL
;
A
#
# COMPACT_ATOMS: atom_id res chain seq x y z
N MET A 1 -54.47 -30.10 42.96
CA MET A 1 -53.08 -29.76 42.59
C MET A 1 -52.98 -29.76 41.06
N THR A 2 -52.98 -28.59 40.42
CA THR A 2 -52.77 -28.45 38.98
C THR A 2 -51.88 -27.24 38.74
N ARG A 3 -50.65 -27.50 38.27
CA ARG A 3 -49.58 -26.51 38.11
C ARG A 3 -49.87 -25.62 36.88
N LYS A 4 -49.81 -24.31 37.08
CA LYS A 4 -49.78 -23.29 36.03
C LYS A 4 -48.40 -23.32 35.34
N ALA A 5 -48.35 -23.46 34.03
CA ALA A 5 -47.15 -23.21 33.25
C ALA A 5 -47.15 -21.74 32.79
N ILE A 6 -46.21 -20.95 33.31
CA ILE A 6 -45.95 -19.58 32.84
C ILE A 6 -44.87 -19.70 31.77
N LEU A 7 -45.22 -19.34 30.53
CA LEU A 7 -44.28 -19.25 29.42
C LEU A 7 -43.61 -17.87 29.48
N ALA A 8 -42.33 -17.84 29.88
CA ALA A 8 -41.53 -16.61 29.86
C ALA A 8 -40.93 -16.43 28.45
N CYS A 9 -41.40 -15.42 27.72
CA CYS A 9 -40.75 -14.98 26.48
C CYS A 9 -39.50 -14.16 26.82
N MET A 10 -38.30 -14.74 26.66
CA MET A 10 -37.06 -13.96 26.63
C MET A 10 -36.93 -13.28 25.26
N PHE A 11 -37.22 -11.98 25.21
CA PHE A 11 -36.71 -11.12 24.14
C PHE A 11 -35.24 -10.82 24.42
N ALA A 12 -34.33 -11.53 23.73
CA ALA A 12 -32.92 -11.16 23.71
C ALA A 12 -32.77 -9.90 22.82
N GLY A 13 -32.62 -8.74 23.47
CA GLY A 13 -32.30 -7.49 22.78
C GLY A 13 -30.92 -7.60 22.13
N VAL A 14 -30.88 -7.59 20.80
CA VAL A 14 -29.64 -7.37 20.05
C VAL A 14 -29.25 -5.92 20.24
N SER A 15 -28.31 -5.67 21.15
CA SER A 15 -27.65 -4.37 21.28
C SER A 15 -26.86 -4.10 20.00
N LEU A 16 -27.43 -3.30 19.10
CA LEU A 16 -26.70 -2.71 17.98
C LEU A 16 -25.68 -1.72 18.55
N VAL A 17 -24.47 -2.21 18.83
CA VAL A 17 -23.33 -1.33 19.09
C VAL A 17 -23.06 -0.59 17.77
N ALA A 18 -23.28 0.72 17.75
CA ALA A 18 -22.89 1.56 16.63
C ALA A 18 -21.37 1.43 16.47
N THR A 19 -20.94 0.65 15.48
CA THR A 19 -19.53 0.62 15.09
C THR A 19 -19.14 2.01 14.64
N PRO A 20 -17.97 2.55 15.04
CA PRO A 20 -17.48 3.79 14.44
C PRO A 20 -17.47 3.58 12.93
N ALA A 21 -18.08 4.52 12.19
CA ALA A 21 -17.93 4.56 10.75
C ALA A 21 -16.44 4.75 10.47
N MET A 22 -15.74 3.69 10.09
CA MET A 22 -14.36 3.74 9.60
C MET A 22 -14.42 4.44 8.24
N ALA A 23 -14.31 5.76 8.25
CA ALA A 23 -14.34 6.61 7.07
C ALA A 23 -12.94 6.59 6.46
N GLY A 24 -12.61 5.49 5.78
CA GLY A 24 -11.31 5.36 5.12
C GLY A 24 -11.18 6.25 3.89
N GLU A 25 -10.13 5.98 3.13
CA GLU A 25 -9.80 6.70 1.91
C GLU A 25 -9.49 5.67 0.83
N ILE A 26 -10.22 5.72 -0.28
CA ILE A 26 -9.82 4.99 -1.50
C ILE A 26 -8.86 5.87 -2.27
N TYR A 27 -7.85 5.28 -2.88
CA TYR A 27 -6.92 6.01 -3.72
C TYR A 27 -6.52 5.20 -4.94
N GLY A 28 -6.18 5.93 -6.00
CA GLY A 28 -5.74 5.36 -7.27
C GLY A 28 -4.81 6.32 -8.00
N GLY A 29 -3.83 5.78 -8.71
CA GLY A 29 -2.81 6.57 -9.38
C GLY A 29 -2.10 5.83 -10.51
N ILE A 30 -1.27 6.60 -11.21
CA ILE A 30 -0.44 6.14 -12.31
C ILE A 30 1.02 6.46 -11.98
N TYR A 31 1.91 5.50 -12.26
CA TYR A 31 3.30 5.56 -11.84
C TYR A 31 4.21 5.11 -12.98
N ALA A 32 5.30 5.83 -13.22
CA ALA A 32 6.39 5.29 -14.02
C ALA A 32 7.02 4.12 -13.26
N HIS A 33 7.18 2.99 -13.93
CA HIS A 33 7.72 1.76 -13.36
C HIS A 33 9.23 1.64 -13.58
N ALA A 34 9.95 1.07 -12.61
CA ALA A 34 11.40 0.84 -12.65
C ALA A 34 12.20 2.11 -13.01
N VAL A 35 11.91 3.20 -12.30
CA VAL A 35 12.65 4.46 -12.45
C VAL A 35 14.06 4.29 -11.88
N ASP A 36 15.07 4.73 -12.64
CA ASP A 36 16.46 4.73 -12.16
C ASP A 36 16.64 5.74 -11.03
N THR A 37 16.99 5.24 -9.84
CA THR A 37 17.33 6.07 -8.68
C THR A 37 18.57 5.51 -7.97
N PRO A 38 19.16 6.24 -7.01
CA PRO A 38 20.27 5.72 -6.20
C PRO A 38 19.93 4.48 -5.35
N PHE A 39 18.65 4.09 -5.26
CA PHE A 39 18.18 2.95 -4.48
C PHE A 39 17.93 1.69 -5.31
N THR A 40 18.05 1.79 -6.64
CA THR A 40 17.76 0.69 -7.55
C THR A 40 18.97 0.26 -8.38
N LEU A 41 18.92 -0.96 -8.87
CA LEU A 41 19.77 -1.48 -9.94
C LEU A 41 18.87 -1.88 -11.11
N ASP A 42 19.46 -2.03 -12.29
CA ASP A 42 18.73 -2.42 -13.49
C ASP A 42 17.95 -3.73 -13.29
N THR A 43 16.64 -3.65 -13.50
CA THR A 43 15.74 -4.81 -13.47
C THR A 43 15.36 -5.31 -14.87
N GLN A 44 15.66 -4.52 -15.92
CA GLN A 44 15.09 -4.61 -17.27
C GLN A 44 13.55 -4.59 -17.28
N GLU A 45 12.94 -3.93 -16.31
CA GLU A 45 11.51 -3.66 -16.33
C GLU A 45 11.25 -2.24 -16.83
N SER A 46 10.06 -2.04 -17.41
CA SER A 46 9.61 -0.75 -17.89
C SER A 46 8.09 -0.64 -17.73
N GLY A 47 7.53 0.46 -18.21
CA GLY A 47 6.09 0.62 -18.36
C GLY A 47 5.48 1.56 -17.34
N THR A 48 4.15 1.47 -17.24
CA THR A 48 3.35 2.26 -16.31
C THR A 48 2.60 1.35 -15.36
N ASP A 49 2.67 1.68 -14.08
CA ASP A 49 1.93 1.01 -13.04
C ASP A 49 0.62 1.74 -12.77
N ILE A 50 -0.46 0.97 -12.74
CA ILE A 50 -1.74 1.40 -12.15
C ILE A 50 -1.76 0.91 -10.71
N GLN A 51 -1.76 1.85 -9.77
CA GLN A 51 -1.84 1.54 -8.34
C GLN A 51 -3.19 1.94 -7.78
N ALA A 52 -3.76 1.09 -6.93
CA ALA A 52 -5.00 1.38 -6.22
C ALA A 52 -4.98 0.77 -4.82
N GLY A 53 -5.60 1.45 -3.87
CA GLY A 53 -5.61 1.00 -2.49
C GLY A 53 -6.70 1.63 -1.63
N TYR A 54 -6.73 1.14 -0.40
CA TYR A 54 -7.61 1.61 0.66
C TYR A 54 -6.79 1.90 1.91
N ARG A 55 -7.02 3.07 2.50
CA ARG A 55 -6.35 3.54 3.71
C ARG A 55 -7.39 3.74 4.81
N LEU A 56 -7.09 3.23 5.99
CA LEU A 56 -7.94 3.37 7.16
C LEU A 56 -7.70 4.71 7.87
N ASP A 57 -8.64 5.06 8.73
CA ASP A 57 -8.49 6.18 9.64
C ASP A 57 -7.28 6.01 10.56
N PRO A 58 -6.71 7.12 11.07
CA PRO A 58 -5.59 7.07 11.99
C PRO A 58 -5.90 6.27 13.27
N VAL A 59 -5.02 5.33 13.61
CA VAL A 59 -5.01 4.52 14.85
C VAL A 59 -3.77 4.83 15.70
N GLY A 60 -3.70 4.24 16.90
CA GLY A 60 -2.51 4.35 17.76
C GLY A 60 -2.38 5.70 18.47
N GLY A 61 -3.49 6.40 18.70
CA GLY A 61 -3.55 7.63 19.49
C GLY A 61 -2.66 8.75 18.92
N PRO A 62 -1.68 9.27 19.69
CA PRO A 62 -0.85 10.40 19.26
C PRO A 62 0.04 10.07 18.04
N LEU A 63 0.29 8.79 17.75
CA LEU A 63 1.07 8.38 16.59
C LEU A 63 0.30 8.58 15.28
N ARG A 64 -1.04 8.55 15.31
CA ARG A 64 -1.92 8.77 14.15
C ARG A 64 -1.50 7.95 12.91
N LEU A 65 -1.18 6.68 13.12
CA LEU A 65 -0.76 5.78 12.04
C LEU A 65 -1.97 5.39 11.21
N GLN A 66 -1.85 5.40 9.89
CA GLN A 66 -2.91 5.06 8.93
C GLN A 66 -2.56 3.73 8.25
N PRO A 67 -3.16 2.62 8.68
CA PRO A 67 -2.98 1.34 8.00
C PRO A 67 -3.54 1.41 6.58
N TYR A 68 -2.92 0.71 5.64
CA TYR A 68 -3.39 0.63 4.25
C TYR A 68 -3.16 -0.73 3.65
N VAL A 69 -3.90 -1.01 2.58
CA VAL A 69 -3.68 -2.10 1.63
C VAL A 69 -3.74 -1.54 0.22
N PHE A 70 -2.91 -2.05 -0.69
CA PHE A 70 -2.89 -1.60 -2.07
C PHE A 70 -2.30 -2.66 -3.00
N GLY A 71 -2.52 -2.47 -4.30
CA GLY A 71 -1.84 -3.25 -5.33
C GLY A 71 -1.35 -2.37 -6.47
N SER A 72 -0.42 -2.91 -7.23
CA SER A 72 0.13 -2.34 -8.47
C SER A 72 0.05 -3.37 -9.58
N VAL A 73 -0.37 -2.92 -10.76
CA VAL A 73 -0.33 -3.72 -11.99
C VAL A 73 0.46 -2.96 -13.05
N ASN A 74 1.48 -3.60 -13.59
CA ASN A 74 2.38 -3.06 -14.61
C ASN A 74 1.80 -3.26 -16.03
N SER A 75 1.90 -2.24 -16.88
CA SER A 75 1.36 -2.28 -18.25
C SER A 75 2.14 -3.17 -19.21
N ASP A 76 3.42 -3.43 -18.94
CA ASP A 76 4.36 -4.06 -19.87
C ASP A 76 4.68 -5.52 -19.46
N GLY A 77 3.93 -6.09 -18.51
CA GLY A 77 4.13 -7.45 -18.02
C GLY A 77 5.34 -7.60 -17.09
N GLY A 78 5.78 -6.50 -16.47
CA GLY A 78 6.76 -6.47 -15.38
C GLY A 78 6.17 -6.95 -14.04
N THR A 79 6.69 -6.40 -12.95
CA THR A 79 6.34 -6.81 -11.60
C THR A 79 5.02 -6.21 -11.15
N ASP A 80 4.01 -7.07 -10.95
CA ASP A 80 2.80 -6.75 -10.22
C ASP A 80 2.95 -7.16 -8.76
N PHE A 81 2.26 -6.45 -7.87
CA PHE A 81 2.31 -6.77 -6.44
C PHE A 81 1.07 -6.31 -5.68
N ILE A 82 0.87 -6.92 -4.50
CA ILE A 82 -0.10 -6.50 -3.50
C ILE A 82 0.63 -6.33 -2.16
N GLY A 83 0.24 -5.32 -1.40
CA GLY A 83 0.88 -5.02 -0.13
C GLY A 83 -0.05 -4.45 0.91
N ALA A 84 0.48 -4.41 2.12
CA ALA A 84 -0.14 -3.77 3.27
C ALA A 84 0.94 -3.09 4.10
N GLY A 85 0.57 -1.98 4.74
CA GLY A 85 1.51 -1.19 5.51
C GLY A 85 0.85 -0.19 6.43
N ILE A 86 1.68 0.69 6.97
CA ILE A 86 1.28 1.82 7.80
C ILE A 86 1.91 3.10 7.28
N SER A 87 1.13 4.16 7.25
CA SER A 87 1.60 5.48 6.83
C SER A 87 1.27 6.53 7.89
N ARG A 88 1.88 7.72 7.80
CA ARG A 88 1.53 8.82 8.69
C ARG A 88 1.49 10.13 7.92
N LYS A 89 0.37 10.85 8.02
CA LYS A 89 0.20 12.16 7.40
C LYS A 89 0.70 13.29 8.32
N PHE A 90 1.63 14.09 7.82
CA PHE A 90 2.16 15.29 8.48
C PHE A 90 1.73 16.53 7.70
N SER A 91 0.84 17.34 8.29
CA SER A 91 0.37 18.58 7.68
C SER A 91 1.41 19.70 7.82
N LEU A 92 1.68 20.40 6.72
CA LEU A 92 2.63 21.52 6.60
C LEU A 92 1.89 22.71 5.95
N GLY A 93 0.83 23.18 6.60
CA GLY A 93 -0.06 24.19 6.04
C GLY A 93 -0.96 23.63 4.94
N PRO A 94 -0.93 24.16 3.70
CA PRO A 94 -1.79 23.70 2.60
C PRO A 94 -1.32 22.38 1.97
N VAL A 95 -0.10 21.95 2.27
CA VAL A 95 0.48 20.69 1.80
C VAL A 95 0.71 19.73 2.96
N TYR A 96 0.90 18.46 2.67
CA TYR A 96 1.30 17.44 3.64
C TYR A 96 2.34 16.51 3.04
N VAL A 97 3.11 15.87 3.93
CA VAL A 97 3.98 14.75 3.59
C VAL A 97 3.44 13.50 4.26
N ARG A 98 3.50 12.36 3.55
CA ARG A 98 3.08 11.06 4.06
C ARG A 98 4.15 10.01 3.79
N PRO A 99 5.10 9.78 4.71
CA PRO A 99 5.90 8.56 4.68
C PRO A 99 5.05 7.35 5.06
N GLY A 100 5.40 6.21 4.49
CA GLY A 100 4.82 4.90 4.76
C GLY A 100 5.86 3.80 4.71
N VAL A 101 5.53 2.68 5.35
CA VAL A 101 6.30 1.45 5.26
C VAL A 101 5.35 0.26 5.31
N GLY A 102 5.61 -0.73 4.47
CA GLY A 102 4.82 -1.93 4.36
C GLY A 102 5.64 -3.15 3.93
N LEU A 103 4.89 -4.19 3.58
CA LEU A 103 5.37 -5.40 2.94
C LEU A 103 4.52 -5.67 1.71
N VAL A 104 5.16 -6.16 0.65
CA VAL A 104 4.50 -6.59 -0.58
C VAL A 104 4.83 -8.04 -0.91
N VAL A 105 3.90 -8.69 -1.60
CA VAL A 105 4.10 -9.96 -2.30
C VAL A 105 3.91 -9.68 -3.79
N HIS A 106 4.84 -10.15 -4.62
CA HIS A 106 4.86 -9.83 -6.05
C HIS A 106 4.88 -11.07 -6.95
N ASN A 107 4.65 -10.89 -8.25
CA ASN A 107 4.64 -11.98 -9.23
C ASN A 107 5.92 -12.12 -10.08
N ALA A 108 6.89 -11.19 -9.96
CA ALA A 108 8.15 -11.24 -10.72
C ALA A 108 8.81 -12.64 -10.74
N PRO A 109 9.48 -13.04 -11.84
CA PRO A 109 10.14 -14.34 -11.92
C PRO A 109 11.09 -14.59 -10.75
N SER A 110 11.16 -15.83 -10.25
CA SER A 110 12.12 -16.21 -9.20
C SER A 110 13.57 -16.11 -9.67
N THR A 111 13.78 -16.12 -10.99
CA THR A 111 15.08 -15.92 -11.62
C THR A 111 14.85 -15.19 -12.93
N ARG A 112 15.64 -14.14 -13.13
CA ARG A 112 15.69 -13.37 -14.37
C ARG A 112 17.11 -12.92 -14.58
N VAL A 113 17.58 -13.02 -15.82
CA VAL A 113 18.95 -12.69 -16.20
C VAL A 113 18.91 -11.76 -17.39
N ASN A 114 19.74 -10.73 -17.36
CA ASN A 114 19.98 -9.87 -18.50
C ASN A 114 20.73 -10.65 -19.59
N PRO A 115 20.14 -10.82 -20.79
CA PRO A 115 20.76 -11.62 -21.84
C PRO A 115 22.04 -10.98 -22.39
N ASP A 116 22.18 -9.66 -22.28
CA ASP A 116 23.33 -8.92 -22.80
C ASP A 116 24.52 -8.95 -21.83
N THR A 117 24.26 -8.89 -20.52
CA THR A 117 25.32 -8.82 -19.49
C THR A 117 25.52 -10.12 -18.71
N GLY A 118 24.55 -11.02 -18.72
CA GLY A 118 24.54 -12.24 -17.91
C GLY A 118 24.24 -12.01 -16.42
N TYR A 119 23.97 -10.78 -15.99
CA TYR A 119 23.66 -10.48 -14.59
C TYR A 119 22.21 -10.80 -14.23
N ARG A 120 21.99 -11.26 -13.00
CA ARG A 120 20.65 -11.48 -12.46
C ARG A 120 19.95 -10.14 -12.19
N THR A 121 18.69 -10.06 -12.58
CA THR A 121 17.82 -8.89 -12.40
C THR A 121 16.53 -9.22 -11.65
N ASP A 122 16.40 -10.43 -11.11
CA ASP A 122 15.28 -10.79 -10.24
C ASP A 122 15.38 -10.17 -8.83
N LEU A 123 14.28 -10.16 -8.08
CA LEU A 123 14.16 -9.40 -6.82
C LEU A 123 14.72 -10.13 -5.59
N GLY A 124 15.26 -11.35 -5.73
CA GLY A 124 15.89 -12.14 -4.66
C GLY A 124 14.94 -12.75 -3.63
N SER A 125 13.75 -12.18 -3.42
CA SER A 125 12.73 -12.69 -2.48
C SER A 125 11.34 -12.42 -3.03
N ARG A 126 10.38 -13.32 -2.74
CA ARG A 126 8.96 -13.16 -3.09
C ARG A 126 8.26 -12.09 -2.26
N VAL A 127 8.78 -11.81 -1.06
CA VAL A 127 8.29 -10.80 -0.13
C VAL A 127 9.33 -9.69 -0.05
N LEU A 128 8.89 -8.44 -0.19
CA LEU A 128 9.74 -7.26 -0.18
C LEU A 128 9.20 -6.24 0.83
N PHE A 129 10.09 -5.42 1.38
CA PHE A 129 9.74 -4.19 2.09
C PHE A 129 9.26 -3.15 1.10
N GLU A 130 8.31 -2.33 1.54
CA GLU A 130 7.70 -1.27 0.75
C GLU A 130 7.77 0.07 1.49
N PRO A 131 8.89 0.79 1.46
CA PRO A 131 8.89 2.18 1.87
C PRO A 131 8.25 3.06 0.78
N GLU A 132 7.34 3.95 1.20
CA GLU A 132 6.77 4.99 0.33
C GLU A 132 6.92 6.37 0.96
N ILE A 133 6.93 7.39 0.10
CA ILE A 133 6.70 8.77 0.52
C ILE A 133 5.83 9.50 -0.50
N ALA A 134 4.88 10.29 0.01
CA ALA A 134 4.05 11.14 -0.82
C ALA A 134 4.03 12.58 -0.31
N VAL A 135 3.91 13.52 -1.24
CA VAL A 135 3.62 14.93 -0.96
C VAL A 135 2.30 15.26 -1.63
N GLY A 136 1.35 15.82 -0.86
CA GLY A 136 0.01 16.06 -1.36
C GLY A 136 -0.63 17.33 -0.86
N THR A 137 -1.77 17.65 -1.47
CA THR A 137 -2.60 18.80 -1.11
C THR A 137 -4.08 18.47 -1.33
N GLN A 138 -4.95 19.20 -0.63
CA GLN A 138 -6.39 19.08 -0.77
C GLN A 138 -6.89 19.98 -1.91
N ILE A 139 -7.60 19.38 -2.86
CA ILE A 139 -8.13 20.09 -4.04
C ILE A 139 -9.66 20.23 -4.01
N ALA A 140 -10.35 19.44 -3.19
CA ALA A 140 -11.78 19.58 -2.90
C ALA A 140 -12.09 19.05 -1.48
N PRO A 141 -13.29 19.25 -0.92
CA PRO A 141 -13.62 18.87 0.46
C PRO A 141 -13.27 17.42 0.85
N ARG A 142 -13.28 16.49 -0.11
CA ARG A 142 -12.98 15.07 0.10
C ARG A 142 -11.89 14.52 -0.81
N LEU A 143 -11.28 15.37 -1.64
CA LEU A 143 -10.35 14.96 -2.68
C LEU A 143 -8.97 15.58 -2.42
N THR A 144 -7.97 14.72 -2.33
CA THR A 144 -6.56 15.13 -2.32
C THR A 144 -5.83 14.54 -3.52
N VAL A 145 -4.75 15.18 -3.91
CA VAL A 145 -3.80 14.67 -4.91
C VAL A 145 -2.41 14.60 -4.31
N GLU A 146 -1.63 13.63 -4.77
CA GLU A 146 -0.27 13.37 -4.30
C GLU A 146 0.66 13.11 -5.48
N ALA A 147 1.87 13.64 -5.37
CA ALA A 147 3.04 13.03 -6.00
C ALA A 147 3.62 12.00 -5.02
N SER A 148 4.01 10.83 -5.52
CA SER A 148 4.34 9.67 -4.69
C SER A 148 5.51 8.89 -5.28
N TRP A 149 6.40 8.45 -4.40
CA TRP A 149 7.45 7.47 -4.67
C TRP A 149 7.19 6.23 -3.82
N VAL A 150 7.22 5.06 -4.46
CA VAL A 150 7.07 3.75 -3.84
C VAL A 150 8.29 2.93 -4.24
N HIS A 151 8.98 2.37 -3.26
CA HIS A 151 10.12 1.48 -3.48
C HIS A 151 9.78 0.10 -2.97
N ILE A 152 10.18 -0.95 -3.69
CA ILE A 152 10.09 -2.33 -3.21
C ILE A 152 11.45 -3.02 -3.27
N SER A 153 11.91 -3.58 -2.15
CA SER A 153 13.16 -4.34 -2.12
C SER A 153 13.25 -5.26 -0.90
N ASN A 154 14.19 -6.20 -0.91
CA ASN A 154 14.43 -7.08 0.24
C ASN A 154 15.50 -6.53 1.22
N ALA A 155 16.03 -5.33 0.96
CA ALA A 155 17.10 -4.69 1.73
C ALA A 155 18.36 -5.56 1.96
N ARG A 156 18.58 -6.58 1.12
CA ARG A 156 19.59 -7.64 1.29
C ARG A 156 19.44 -8.48 2.57
N LEU A 157 18.26 -8.43 3.20
CA LEU A 157 17.95 -9.20 4.41
C LEU A 157 17.48 -10.62 4.08
N PHE A 158 16.86 -10.82 2.91
CA PHE A 158 16.39 -12.13 2.47
C PHE A 158 17.31 -12.77 1.42
N ASP A 159 18.01 -11.96 0.63
CA ASP A 159 19.09 -12.41 -0.27
C ASP A 159 20.22 -11.37 -0.27
N SER A 160 21.37 -11.75 0.26
CA SER A 160 22.53 -10.85 0.38
C SER A 160 23.20 -10.49 -0.95
N GLN A 161 22.95 -11.29 -2.00
CA GLN A 161 23.58 -11.17 -3.31
C GLN A 161 22.65 -10.52 -4.33
N GLN A 162 21.33 -10.75 -4.21
CA GLN A 162 20.35 -10.31 -5.19
C GLN A 162 19.29 -9.38 -4.56
N ASN A 163 19.38 -8.10 -4.86
CA ASN A 163 18.39 -7.10 -4.44
C ASN A 163 18.49 -5.85 -5.33
N PRO A 164 18.01 -5.89 -6.58
CA PRO A 164 18.03 -4.71 -7.45
C PRO A 164 17.02 -3.66 -6.98
N GLY A 165 15.90 -4.09 -6.39
CA GLY A 165 14.79 -3.19 -6.01
C GLY A 165 14.07 -2.60 -7.23
N ILE A 166 12.88 -2.04 -7.02
CA ILE A 166 12.14 -1.30 -8.04
C ILE A 166 11.61 -0.02 -7.42
N ASP A 167 11.79 1.08 -8.13
CA ASP A 167 11.23 2.38 -7.79
C ASP A 167 10.11 2.75 -8.76
N MET A 168 9.00 3.21 -8.19
CA MET A 168 7.87 3.71 -8.92
C MET A 168 7.57 5.14 -8.50
N ILE A 169 7.52 6.07 -9.46
CA ILE A 169 7.24 7.49 -9.22
C ILE A 169 6.02 7.90 -10.00
N GLY A 170 5.05 8.51 -9.32
CA GLY A 170 3.77 8.78 -9.94
C GLY A 170 2.93 9.81 -9.22
N VAL A 171 1.68 9.88 -9.66
CA VAL A 171 0.65 10.72 -9.07
C VAL A 171 -0.58 9.90 -8.72
N ARG A 172 -1.22 10.21 -7.59
CA ARG A 172 -2.47 9.58 -7.17
C ARG A 172 -3.49 10.58 -6.68
N ALA A 173 -4.75 10.23 -6.84
CA ALA A 173 -5.88 10.93 -6.24
C ALA A 173 -6.46 10.07 -5.11
N ASN A 174 -6.91 10.73 -4.06
CA ASN A 174 -7.49 10.05 -2.91
C ASN A 174 -8.84 10.66 -2.53
N LEU A 175 -9.84 9.80 -2.38
CA LEU A 175 -11.21 10.16 -1.98
C LEU A 175 -11.46 9.69 -0.55
N HIS A 176 -11.68 10.64 0.36
CA HIS A 176 -12.10 10.36 1.73
C HIS A 176 -13.59 9.98 1.77
N LEU A 177 -13.95 8.87 2.42
CA LEU A 177 -15.28 8.25 2.42
C LEU A 177 -16.25 8.83 3.44
#